data_AF-A0A4Q1D0W4-F1
#
_entry.id   AF-A0A4Q1D0W4-F1
#
_cell.length_a   1.000
_cell.length_b   1.000
_cell.length_c   1.000
_cell.angle_alpha   90.00
_cell.angle_beta   90.00
_cell.angle_gamma   90.00
#
_symmetry.space_group_name_H-M   'P 1'
#
loop_
_entity.id
_entity.type
_entity.pdbx_description
1 polymer ?
#
loop_
_entity_poly.entity_id
_entity_poly.type
_entity_poly.pdbx_seq_one_letter_code
_entity_poly.pdbx_strand_id
1 'polypeptide(L)'
;MEDVMLLEAIEQYLGGQMSPAEREEFELLRKNTPEVDQMVVEHKLFLHQMDQYESHRSLKLALHDAHTRLLNKGDINEGLEIRPQGKLVQFWNKYRRVTGIAASIACITALLISWLVNAFSPGVNNSRLQELSRAVEQIKQNQQVQGSKLSEVASKIPGDVVLKGGGSAFLIDTKGFLVTNAHVLKDAEAIVVINQKKEYSAKVIYADQDKDLAILKIDDKDFKSYGKLPYGIKKGSSDLGEELFTMGYPRNDIVYNMGYLSARTGFEGDTATFQLSLSANPGNSGGPVFNKNGEIIGVISTREKQSEGVVFAIKSKSIYKLIDELKKSDTTATGRIDTVVRKIRIPASSSLKGVDRQQQLAEIEDCVFLVNVYKK
;
A
#
# COMPACT_ATOMS: atom_id res chain seq x y z
N MET A 1 62.78 -19.30 -3.36
CA MET A 1 63.40 -18.60 -4.52
C MET A 1 62.74 -19.03 -5.82
N GLU A 2 62.45 -20.32 -6.02
CA GLU A 2 61.72 -20.83 -7.19
C GLU A 2 60.31 -20.24 -7.36
N ASP A 3 59.52 -20.11 -6.28
CA ASP A 3 58.15 -19.57 -6.35
C ASP A 3 58.08 -18.10 -6.83
N VAL A 4 59.09 -17.28 -6.50
CA VAL A 4 59.13 -15.87 -6.89
C VAL A 4 59.47 -15.73 -8.38
N MET A 5 60.39 -16.55 -8.87
CA MET A 5 60.74 -16.61 -10.30
C MET A 5 59.56 -17.10 -11.13
N LEU A 6 58.78 -18.06 -10.60
CA LEU A 6 57.58 -18.56 -11.26
C LEU A 6 56.49 -17.48 -11.33
N LEU A 7 56.26 -16.72 -10.26
CA LEU A 7 55.30 -15.61 -10.24
C LEU A 7 55.70 -14.50 -11.24
N GLU A 8 56.98 -14.15 -11.31
CA GLU A 8 57.48 -13.17 -12.28
C GLU A 8 57.29 -13.66 -13.72
N ALA A 9 57.52 -14.95 -13.99
CA ALA A 9 57.22 -15.55 -15.29
C ALA A 9 55.71 -15.53 -15.61
N ILE A 10 54.83 -15.80 -14.63
CA ILE A 10 53.38 -15.70 -14.80
C ILE A 10 52.97 -14.26 -15.17
N GLU A 11 53.54 -13.25 -14.49
CA GLU A 11 53.28 -11.84 -14.78
C GLU A 11 53.73 -11.44 -16.18
N GLN A 12 54.95 -11.82 -16.57
CA GLN A 12 55.46 -11.56 -17.92
C GLN A 12 54.64 -12.28 -19.00
N TYR A 13 54.17 -13.50 -18.74
CA TYR A 13 53.29 -14.24 -19.64
C TYR A 13 51.93 -13.54 -19.82
N LEU A 14 51.28 -13.15 -18.71
CA LEU A 14 49.98 -12.47 -18.72
C LEU A 14 50.07 -11.05 -19.29
N GLY A 15 51.18 -10.36 -19.04
CA GLY A 15 51.49 -9.02 -19.57
C GLY A 15 51.97 -9.02 -21.03
N GLY A 16 52.20 -10.19 -21.64
CA GLY A 16 52.65 -10.32 -23.03
C GLY A 16 54.10 -9.88 -23.26
N GLN A 17 54.94 -9.99 -22.24
CA GLN A 17 56.34 -9.54 -22.24
C GLN A 17 57.35 -10.65 -22.61
N MET A 18 56.90 -11.90 -22.68
CA MET A 18 57.72 -13.04 -23.12
C MET A 18 57.96 -13.03 -24.64
N SER A 19 59.15 -13.43 -25.07
CA SER A 19 59.43 -13.72 -26.47
C SER A 19 58.59 -14.93 -26.97
N PRO A 20 58.42 -15.10 -28.29
CA PRO A 20 57.64 -16.23 -28.83
C PRO A 20 58.17 -17.61 -28.39
N ALA A 21 59.49 -17.78 -28.27
CA ALA A 21 60.12 -19.03 -27.85
C ALA A 21 59.89 -19.31 -26.35
N GLU A 22 60.09 -18.30 -25.49
CA GLU A 22 59.86 -18.41 -24.04
C GLU A 22 58.37 -18.67 -23.74
N ARG A 23 57.48 -18.06 -24.51
CA ARG A 23 56.04 -18.27 -24.37
C ARG A 23 55.65 -19.71 -24.70
N GLU A 24 56.22 -20.29 -25.76
CA GLU A 24 55.94 -21.68 -26.14
C GLU A 24 56.45 -22.66 -25.08
N GLU A 25 57.64 -22.42 -24.54
CA GLU A 25 58.20 -23.20 -23.42
C GLU A 25 57.32 -23.09 -22.16
N PHE A 26 56.84 -21.90 -21.83
CA PHE A 26 55.94 -21.67 -20.70
C PHE A 26 54.57 -22.32 -20.88
N GLU A 27 54.03 -22.34 -22.11
CA GLU A 27 52.78 -23.06 -22.42
C GLU A 27 52.94 -24.57 -22.32
N LEU A 28 54.10 -25.12 -22.67
CA LEU A 28 54.43 -26.52 -22.43
C LEU A 28 54.53 -26.81 -20.93
N LEU A 29 55.14 -25.91 -20.15
CA LEU A 29 55.22 -26.04 -18.69
C LEU A 29 53.82 -26.07 -18.05
N ARG A 30 52.92 -25.18 -18.48
CA ARG A 30 51.51 -25.15 -18.04
C ARG A 30 50.75 -26.43 -18.38
N LYS A 31 50.93 -26.95 -19.60
CA LYS A 31 50.29 -28.20 -20.04
C LYS A 31 50.78 -29.42 -19.26
N ASN A 32 52.06 -29.45 -18.92
CA ASN A 32 52.70 -30.59 -18.27
C ASN A 32 52.60 -30.54 -16.74
N THR A 33 52.30 -29.37 -16.16
CA THR A 33 52.27 -29.14 -14.72
C THR A 33 50.96 -28.45 -14.31
N PRO A 34 49.93 -29.19 -13.88
CA PRO A 34 48.63 -28.63 -13.52
C PRO A 34 48.68 -27.54 -12.44
N GLU A 35 49.63 -27.64 -11.50
CA GLU A 35 49.86 -26.66 -10.44
C GLU A 35 50.25 -25.29 -11.00
N VAL A 36 51.10 -25.26 -12.03
CA VAL A 36 51.51 -24.02 -12.72
C VAL A 36 50.34 -23.42 -13.49
N ASP A 37 49.51 -24.23 -14.15
CA ASP A 37 48.32 -23.72 -14.84
C ASP A 37 47.31 -23.11 -13.85
N GLN A 38 47.08 -23.77 -12.71
CA GLN A 38 46.23 -23.23 -11.65
C GLN A 38 46.76 -21.88 -11.14
N MET A 39 48.06 -21.77 -10.89
CA MET A 39 48.67 -20.49 -10.47
C MET A 39 48.49 -19.38 -11.51
N VAL A 40 48.60 -19.68 -12.80
CA VAL A 40 48.34 -18.69 -13.88
C VAL A 40 46.88 -18.23 -13.86
N VAL A 41 45.93 -19.14 -13.67
CA VAL A 41 44.49 -18.83 -13.60
C VAL A 41 44.17 -17.98 -12.37
N GLU A 42 44.68 -18.36 -11.20
CA GLU A 42 44.50 -17.61 -9.94
C GLU A 42 45.10 -16.21 -10.02
N HIS A 43 46.31 -16.09 -10.54
CA HIS A 43 46.99 -14.80 -10.70
C HIS A 43 46.24 -13.89 -11.70
N LYS A 44 45.73 -14.45 -12.80
CA LYS A 44 44.88 -13.71 -13.75
C LYS A 44 43.59 -13.21 -13.09
N LEU A 45 42.95 -14.03 -12.25
CA LEU A 45 41.75 -13.63 -11.52
C LEU A 45 42.07 -12.51 -10.51
N PHE A 46 43.20 -12.61 -9.82
CA PHE A 46 43.68 -11.58 -8.90
C PHE A 46 43.90 -10.23 -9.61
N LEU A 47 44.60 -10.21 -10.75
CA LEU A 47 44.80 -8.99 -11.55
C LEU A 47 43.47 -8.37 -12.00
N HIS A 48 42.50 -9.20 -12.38
CA HIS A 48 41.16 -8.72 -12.74
C HIS A 48 40.43 -8.07 -11.54
N GLN A 49 40.55 -8.65 -10.34
CA GLN A 49 39.97 -8.07 -9.12
C GLN A 49 40.64 -6.73 -8.75
N MET A 50 41.95 -6.60 -8.94
CA MET A 50 42.66 -5.34 -8.72
C MET A 50 42.17 -4.23 -9.65
N ASP A 51 41.96 -4.53 -10.94
CA ASP A 51 41.44 -3.60 -11.93
C ASP A 51 40.01 -3.13 -11.61
N GLN A 52 39.14 -4.06 -11.18
CA GLN A 52 37.80 -3.71 -10.69
C GLN A 52 37.86 -2.83 -9.43
N TYR A 53 38.78 -3.12 -8.51
CA TYR A 53 38.96 -2.31 -7.30
C TYR A 53 39.46 -0.90 -7.64
N GLU A 54 40.40 -0.77 -8.57
CA GLU A 54 40.89 0.53 -9.05
C GLU A 54 39.74 1.34 -9.68
N SER A 55 38.95 0.71 -10.55
CA SER A 55 37.78 1.32 -11.20
C SER A 55 36.75 1.83 -10.18
N HIS A 56 36.49 1.04 -9.13
CA HIS A 56 35.57 1.45 -8.08
C HIS A 56 36.14 2.60 -7.23
N ARG A 57 37.44 2.55 -6.92
CA ARG A 57 38.14 3.61 -6.19
C ARG A 57 38.17 4.92 -6.98
N SER A 58 38.44 4.88 -8.28
CA SER A 58 38.48 6.05 -9.15
C SER A 58 37.10 6.68 -9.30
N LEU A 59 36.04 5.88 -9.45
CA LEU A 59 34.66 6.35 -9.45
C LEU A 59 34.31 7.07 -8.12
N LYS A 60 34.69 6.51 -6.98
CA LYS A 60 34.43 7.12 -5.67
C LYS A 60 35.15 8.47 -5.51
N LEU A 61 36.39 8.57 -5.99
CA LEU A 61 37.14 9.83 -5.99
C LEU A 61 36.48 10.87 -6.91
N ALA A 62 36.04 10.45 -8.11
CA ALA A 62 35.35 11.33 -9.04
C ALA A 62 34.02 11.85 -8.47
N LEU A 63 33.23 11.00 -7.81
CA LEU A 63 32.01 11.41 -7.11
C LEU A 63 32.29 12.40 -5.99
N HIS A 64 33.35 12.19 -5.20
CA HIS A 64 33.72 13.10 -4.12
C HIS A 64 34.20 14.47 -4.64
N ASP A 65 34.97 14.49 -5.73
CA ASP A 65 35.39 15.73 -6.40
C ASP A 65 34.19 16.47 -7.02
N ALA A 66 33.28 15.75 -7.70
CA ALA A 66 32.06 16.34 -8.24
C ALA A 66 31.20 16.96 -7.13
N HIS A 67 31.04 16.25 -6.01
CA HIS A 67 30.29 16.71 -4.85
C HIS A 67 30.90 17.97 -4.21
N THR A 68 32.21 17.97 -3.97
CA THR A 68 32.91 19.14 -3.40
C THR A 68 32.89 20.35 -4.33
N ARG A 69 32.96 20.13 -5.66
CA ARG A 69 32.76 21.20 -6.65
C ARG A 69 31.35 21.80 -6.60
N LEU A 70 30.33 20.97 -6.52
CA LEU A 70 28.93 21.41 -6.44
C LEU A 70 28.67 22.17 -5.12
N LEU A 71 29.25 21.72 -4.00
CA LEU A 71 29.21 22.44 -2.72
C LEU A 71 29.89 23.81 -2.81
N ASN A 72 31.12 23.87 -3.34
CA ASN A 72 31.87 25.13 -3.46
C ASN A 72 31.20 26.14 -4.40
N LYS A 73 30.50 25.65 -5.43
CA LYS A 73 29.72 26.47 -6.35
C LYS A 73 28.38 26.92 -5.76
N GLY A 74 27.91 26.26 -4.70
CA GLY A 74 26.63 26.54 -4.04
C GLY A 74 25.42 25.89 -4.74
N ASP A 75 25.63 24.93 -5.63
CA ASP A 75 24.57 24.23 -6.36
C ASP A 75 23.89 23.17 -5.47
N ILE A 76 24.58 22.68 -4.43
CA ILE A 76 24.05 21.79 -3.39
C ILE A 76 24.40 22.33 -1.99
N ASN A 77 23.56 22.05 -1.00
CA ASN A 77 23.79 22.45 0.39
C ASN A 77 23.74 21.22 1.30
N GLU A 78 24.84 20.92 1.98
CA GLU A 78 24.85 19.93 3.06
C GLU A 78 24.42 20.64 4.33
N GLY A 79 23.13 20.53 4.68
CA GLY A 79 22.51 21.20 5.81
C GLY A 79 23.19 20.90 7.16
N LEU A 80 24.27 21.60 7.48
CA LEU A 80 24.92 21.61 8.77
C LEU A 80 25.05 23.05 9.29
N GLU A 81 24.65 23.21 10.54
CA GLU A 81 24.35 24.45 11.24
C GLU A 81 25.50 25.48 11.26
N ILE A 82 25.17 26.74 10.95
CA ILE A 82 26.09 27.87 11.02
C ILE A 82 26.14 28.42 12.46
N ARG A 83 27.29 28.35 13.13
CA ARG A 83 27.59 29.17 14.33
C ARG A 83 28.38 30.42 13.93
N PRO A 84 27.90 31.66 14.19
CA PRO A 84 28.62 32.87 13.81
C PRO A 84 29.10 33.64 15.04
N GLN A 85 30.40 33.86 15.20
CA GLN A 85 30.90 35.03 15.93
C GLN A 85 32.15 35.59 15.23
N GLY A 86 32.00 36.76 14.58
CA GLY A 86 33.13 37.53 14.07
C GLY A 86 32.88 38.39 12.82
N LYS A 87 31.96 38.01 11.92
CA LYS A 87 31.82 38.69 10.60
C LYS A 87 30.67 39.72 10.49
N LEU A 88 29.75 39.78 11.45
CA LEU A 88 28.55 40.63 11.37
C LEU A 88 28.82 42.14 11.46
N VAL A 89 29.77 42.57 12.28
CA VAL A 89 30.01 44.00 12.53
C VAL A 89 30.62 44.71 11.31
N GLN A 90 31.51 44.04 10.57
CA GLN A 90 32.11 44.61 9.36
C GLN A 90 31.09 44.69 8.20
N PHE A 91 30.22 43.70 8.05
CA PHE A 91 29.17 43.72 7.05
C PHE A 91 28.15 44.85 7.31
N TRP A 92 27.76 45.05 8.57
CA TRP A 92 26.80 46.12 8.92
C TRP A 92 27.31 47.51 8.55
N ASN A 93 28.56 47.83 8.88
CA ASN A 93 29.14 49.14 8.58
C ASN A 93 29.31 49.39 7.08
N LYS A 94 29.58 48.34 6.28
CA LYS A 94 29.74 48.45 4.82
C LYS A 94 28.41 48.67 4.09
N TYR A 95 27.33 48.02 4.53
CA TYR A 95 26.07 48.00 3.79
C TYR A 95 24.94 48.86 4.38
N ARG A 96 25.11 49.48 5.57
CA ARG A 96 24.05 50.28 6.23
C ARG A 96 23.37 51.32 5.35
N ARG A 97 24.11 51.96 4.42
CA ARG A 97 23.57 52.94 3.47
C ARG A 97 22.69 52.27 2.38
N VAL A 98 23.12 51.13 1.85
CA VAL A 98 22.39 50.36 0.84
C VAL A 98 21.13 49.74 1.44
N THR A 99 21.21 49.24 2.67
CA THR A 99 20.05 48.68 3.40
C THR A 99 18.98 49.75 3.65
N GLY A 100 19.38 50.99 3.96
CA GLY A 100 18.43 52.10 4.12
C GLY A 100 17.67 52.43 2.82
N ILE A 101 18.36 52.42 1.68
CA ILE A 101 17.73 52.64 0.37
C ILE A 101 16.77 51.50 0.04
N ALA A 102 17.19 50.25 0.20
CA ALA A 102 16.33 49.09 -0.03
C ALA A 102 15.09 49.08 0.86
N ALA A 103 15.23 49.45 2.15
CA ALA A 103 14.11 49.54 3.08
C ALA A 103 13.08 50.60 2.67
N SER A 104 13.54 51.76 2.15
CA SER A 104 12.61 52.78 1.65
C SER A 104 11.81 52.32 0.44
N ILE A 105 12.45 51.61 -0.50
CA ILE A 105 11.77 51.04 -1.67
C ILE A 105 10.76 49.96 -1.24
N ALA A 106 11.12 49.12 -0.27
CA ALA A 106 10.22 48.10 0.29
C ALA A 106 8.99 48.74 0.97
N CYS A 107 9.17 49.81 1.76
CA CYS A 107 8.05 50.53 2.37
C CYS A 107 7.14 51.17 1.32
N ILE A 108 7.70 51.81 0.29
CA ILE A 108 6.91 52.46 -0.76
C ILE A 108 6.12 51.41 -1.57
N THR A 109 6.74 50.29 -1.91
CA THR A 109 6.07 49.19 -2.64
C THR A 109 4.97 48.54 -1.81
N ALA A 110 5.20 48.29 -0.51
CA ALA A 110 4.18 47.75 0.38
C ALA A 110 2.98 48.70 0.53
N LEU A 111 3.22 50.01 0.66
CA LEU A 111 2.16 51.02 0.74
C LEU A 111 1.39 51.12 -0.57
N LEU A 112 2.07 51.09 -1.72
CA LEU A 112 1.43 51.09 -3.03
C LEU A 112 0.56 49.84 -3.24
N ILE A 113 1.04 48.66 -2.88
CA ILE A 113 0.27 47.42 -2.96
C ILE A 113 -0.94 47.49 -2.01
N SER A 114 -0.76 47.96 -0.78
CA SER A 114 -1.86 48.12 0.17
C SER A 114 -2.93 49.10 -0.33
N TRP A 115 -2.51 50.19 -0.98
CA TRP A 115 -3.42 51.16 -1.58
C TRP A 115 -4.15 50.57 -2.80
N LEU A 116 -3.44 49.87 -3.69
CA LEU A 116 -4.02 49.16 -4.83
C LEU A 116 -5.04 48.09 -4.40
N VAL A 117 -4.73 47.30 -3.37
CA VAL A 117 -5.66 46.30 -2.83
C VAL A 117 -6.92 46.99 -2.29
N ASN A 118 -6.80 48.11 -1.58
CA ASN A 118 -7.97 48.81 -1.07
C ASN A 118 -8.79 49.49 -2.19
N ALA A 119 -8.14 50.01 -3.23
CA ALA A 119 -8.79 50.73 -4.32
C ALA A 119 -9.44 49.80 -5.36
N PHE A 120 -8.87 48.61 -5.60
CA PHE A 120 -9.30 47.70 -6.66
C PHE A 120 -9.84 46.36 -6.16
N SER A 121 -9.81 46.06 -4.85
CA SER A 121 -10.46 44.86 -4.34
C SER A 121 -11.98 45.06 -4.33
N PRO A 122 -12.75 44.22 -5.04
CA PRO A 122 -14.21 44.33 -5.03
C PRO A 122 -14.72 44.03 -3.62
N GLY A 123 -15.55 44.92 -3.08
CA GLY A 123 -16.11 44.78 -1.74
C GLY A 123 -16.74 43.39 -1.54
N VAL A 124 -16.40 42.74 -0.41
CA VAL A 124 -16.91 41.42 -0.05
C VAL A 124 -18.44 41.50 0.01
N ASN A 125 -19.09 40.85 -0.94
CA ASN A 125 -20.54 40.88 -1.06
C ASN A 125 -21.14 39.91 -0.02
N ASN A 126 -21.89 40.44 0.95
CA ASN A 126 -22.47 39.69 2.08
C ASN A 126 -23.33 38.49 1.64
N SER A 127 -23.80 38.46 0.38
CA SER A 127 -24.53 37.34 -0.21
C SER A 127 -23.69 36.05 -0.34
N ARG A 128 -22.39 36.13 -0.66
CA ARG A 128 -21.52 34.94 -0.75
C ARG A 128 -21.18 34.37 0.62
N LEU A 129 -21.00 35.22 1.63
CA LEU A 129 -20.83 34.80 3.02
C LEU A 129 -22.11 34.13 3.56
N GLN A 130 -23.28 34.58 3.10
CA GLN A 130 -24.56 33.98 3.46
C GLN A 130 -24.80 32.65 2.70
N GLU A 131 -24.32 32.50 1.47
CA GLU A 131 -24.31 31.22 0.75
C GLU A 131 -23.37 30.20 1.37
N LEU A 132 -22.16 30.62 1.77
CA LEU A 132 -21.22 29.79 2.52
C LEU A 132 -21.79 29.39 3.88
N SER A 133 -22.42 30.33 4.59
CA SER A 133 -23.10 30.03 5.86
C SER A 133 -24.28 29.08 5.65
N ARG A 134 -25.07 29.22 4.57
CA ARG A 134 -26.15 28.30 4.21
C ARG A 134 -25.64 26.92 3.79
N ALA A 135 -24.52 26.84 3.10
CA ALA A 135 -23.88 25.57 2.75
C ALA A 135 -23.35 24.87 4.01
N VAL A 136 -22.77 25.62 4.96
CA VAL A 136 -22.36 25.11 6.28
C VAL A 136 -23.57 24.69 7.12
N GLU A 137 -24.67 25.46 7.10
CA GLU A 137 -25.92 25.11 7.78
C GLU A 137 -26.57 23.88 7.15
N GLN A 138 -26.48 23.70 5.83
CA GLN A 138 -26.92 22.48 5.12
C GLN A 138 -26.04 21.27 5.46
N ILE A 139 -24.72 21.45 5.62
CA ILE A 139 -23.82 20.40 6.10
C ILE A 139 -24.16 20.03 7.55
N LYS A 140 -24.45 21.01 8.40
CA LYS A 140 -24.87 20.84 9.79
C LYS A 140 -26.28 20.21 9.90
N GLN A 141 -27.19 20.56 9.00
CA GLN A 141 -28.51 19.91 8.89
C GLN A 141 -28.39 18.49 8.34
N ASN A 142 -27.49 18.21 7.39
CA ASN A 142 -27.21 16.84 6.96
C ASN A 142 -26.56 16.00 8.07
N GLN A 143 -25.79 16.61 8.97
CA GLN A 143 -25.32 16.01 10.23
C GLN A 143 -26.44 15.84 11.28
N GLN A 144 -27.42 16.75 11.34
CA GLN A 144 -28.57 16.61 12.24
C GLN A 144 -29.64 15.64 11.71
N VAL A 145 -29.77 15.47 10.39
CA VAL A 145 -30.55 14.41 9.74
C VAL A 145 -29.84 13.05 9.91
N GLN A 146 -28.51 13.03 10.06
CA GLN A 146 -27.80 11.86 10.61
C GLN A 146 -28.14 11.65 12.10
N GLY A 147 -28.33 12.71 12.88
CA GLY A 147 -28.85 12.67 14.26
C GLY A 147 -30.27 12.10 14.42
N SER A 148 -31.16 12.34 13.45
CA SER A 148 -32.51 11.78 13.47
C SER A 148 -32.56 10.34 12.92
N LYS A 149 -31.66 9.96 12.01
CA LYS A 149 -31.43 8.55 11.63
C LYS A 149 -30.70 7.75 12.72
N LEU A 150 -29.88 8.41 13.54
CA LEU A 150 -29.33 7.85 14.77
C LEU A 150 -30.44 7.45 15.77
N SER A 151 -31.66 8.01 15.69
CA SER A 151 -32.78 7.55 16.52
C SER A 151 -33.36 6.21 16.09
N GLU A 152 -33.25 5.86 14.80
CA GLU A 152 -33.61 4.54 14.28
C GLU A 152 -32.52 3.51 14.60
N VAL A 153 -31.24 3.92 14.54
CA VAL A 153 -30.06 3.14 14.92
C VAL A 153 -29.97 2.91 16.44
N ALA A 154 -30.32 3.88 17.28
CA ALA A 154 -30.33 3.77 18.74
C ALA A 154 -31.35 2.74 19.27
N SER A 155 -32.32 2.33 18.45
CA SER A 155 -33.22 1.23 18.77
C SER A 155 -32.61 -0.17 18.52
N LYS A 156 -31.55 -0.25 17.69
CA LYS A 156 -30.87 -1.49 17.29
C LYS A 156 -29.47 -1.66 17.90
N ILE A 157 -28.93 -0.64 18.58
CA ILE A 157 -27.61 -0.63 19.21
C ILE A 157 -27.75 -0.20 20.69
N PRO A 158 -27.00 -0.79 21.66
CA PRO A 158 -26.99 -0.33 23.05
C PRO A 158 -26.62 1.16 23.15
N GLY A 159 -27.33 1.95 23.96
CA GLY A 159 -27.25 3.42 23.97
C GLY A 159 -25.96 4.09 24.46
N ASP A 160 -24.86 3.35 24.62
CA ASP A 160 -23.59 3.83 25.21
C ASP A 160 -22.35 3.38 24.41
N VAL A 161 -22.47 3.19 23.09
CA VAL A 161 -21.35 2.75 22.25
C VAL A 161 -20.94 3.81 21.23
N VAL A 162 -19.63 4.00 21.07
CA VAL A 162 -19.01 4.94 20.14
C VAL A 162 -18.49 4.17 18.91
N LEU A 163 -18.62 4.77 17.73
CA LEU A 163 -18.03 4.23 16.49
C LEU A 163 -16.50 4.25 16.61
N LYS A 164 -15.88 3.06 16.66
CA LYS A 164 -14.42 2.90 16.83
C LYS A 164 -13.68 2.87 15.49
N GLY A 165 -14.32 2.34 14.45
CA GLY A 165 -13.72 2.17 13.15
C GLY A 165 -14.60 1.38 12.20
N GLY A 166 -14.05 1.06 11.04
CA GLY A 166 -14.78 0.32 10.02
C GLY A 166 -13.90 -0.26 8.93
N GLY A 167 -14.52 -1.07 8.10
CA GLY A 167 -13.90 -1.76 6.97
C GLY A 167 -14.95 -2.11 5.93
N SER A 168 -14.60 -3.05 5.07
CA SER A 168 -15.49 -3.57 4.04
C SER A 168 -15.83 -5.04 4.31
N ALA A 169 -16.97 -5.48 3.82
CA ALA A 169 -17.37 -6.87 3.80
C ALA A 169 -18.11 -7.18 2.49
N PHE A 170 -18.27 -8.45 2.16
CA PHE A 170 -19.05 -8.86 1.00
C PHE A 170 -19.75 -10.19 1.23
N LEU A 171 -20.83 -10.42 0.49
CA LEU A 171 -21.64 -11.63 0.61
C LEU A 171 -20.91 -12.87 0.11
N ILE A 172 -21.02 -13.97 0.86
CA ILE A 172 -20.54 -15.29 0.46
C ILE A 172 -21.66 -16.31 0.26
N ASP A 173 -22.89 -15.97 0.64
CA ASP A 173 -24.11 -16.73 0.37
C ASP A 173 -25.30 -15.74 0.31
N THR A 174 -26.38 -16.16 -0.34
CA THR A 174 -27.60 -15.35 -0.50
C THR A 174 -28.35 -15.10 0.80
N LYS A 175 -28.01 -15.83 1.87
CA LYS A 175 -28.67 -15.75 3.19
C LYS A 175 -28.10 -14.67 4.11
N GLY A 176 -27.25 -13.79 3.60
CA GLY A 176 -26.65 -12.70 4.39
C GLY A 176 -25.46 -13.13 5.23
N PHE A 177 -24.71 -14.14 4.77
CA PHE A 177 -23.38 -14.42 5.32
C PHE A 177 -22.36 -13.55 4.60
N LEU A 178 -21.54 -12.86 5.38
CA LEU A 178 -20.53 -11.93 4.88
C LEU A 178 -19.13 -12.39 5.30
N VAL A 179 -18.12 -12.04 4.50
CA VAL A 179 -16.71 -12.14 4.89
C VAL A 179 -16.12 -10.75 5.05
N THR A 180 -15.28 -10.58 6.07
CA THR A 180 -14.45 -9.40 6.32
C THR A 180 -13.13 -9.82 6.99
N ASN A 181 -12.26 -8.88 7.34
CA ASN A 181 -11.06 -9.18 8.13
C ASN A 181 -11.36 -9.30 9.62
N ALA A 182 -10.63 -10.17 10.32
CA ALA A 182 -10.79 -10.35 11.76
C ALA A 182 -10.32 -9.11 12.54
N HIS A 183 -9.27 -8.43 12.09
CA HIS A 183 -8.76 -7.23 12.76
C HIS A 183 -9.74 -6.04 12.71
N VAL A 184 -10.62 -5.98 11.69
CA VAL A 184 -11.67 -4.95 11.59
C VAL A 184 -12.65 -5.06 12.76
N LEU A 185 -12.86 -6.28 13.26
CA LEU A 185 -13.85 -6.60 14.30
C LEU A 185 -13.27 -6.60 15.72
N LYS A 186 -12.01 -6.18 15.90
CA LYS A 186 -11.33 -6.29 17.19
C LYS A 186 -12.01 -5.43 18.27
N ASP A 187 -12.41 -6.08 19.36
CA ASP A 187 -13.17 -5.53 20.48
C ASP A 187 -14.55 -4.96 20.08
N ALA A 188 -15.18 -5.52 19.04
CA ALA A 188 -16.53 -5.15 18.63
C ALA A 188 -17.57 -5.63 19.65
N GLU A 189 -18.40 -4.72 20.16
CA GLU A 189 -19.60 -5.06 20.94
C GLU A 189 -20.86 -5.12 20.08
N ALA A 190 -20.96 -4.21 19.11
CA ALA A 190 -22.01 -4.22 18.11
C ALA A 190 -21.43 -3.97 16.72
N ILE A 191 -22.02 -4.62 15.73
CA ILE A 191 -21.60 -4.52 14.33
C ILE A 191 -22.82 -4.13 13.50
N VAL A 192 -22.68 -3.07 12.73
CA VAL A 192 -23.66 -2.66 11.73
C VAL A 192 -23.02 -2.75 10.36
N VAL A 193 -23.73 -3.36 9.41
CA VAL A 193 -23.31 -3.42 8.02
C VAL A 193 -24.23 -2.57 7.16
N ILE A 194 -23.65 -1.78 6.27
CA ILE A 194 -24.36 -0.77 5.49
C ILE A 194 -24.16 -1.03 4.00
N ASN A 195 -25.24 -1.09 3.24
CA ASN A 195 -25.23 -1.15 1.78
C ASN A 195 -26.30 -0.21 1.22
N GLN A 196 -25.95 0.66 0.28
CA GLN A 196 -26.88 1.61 -0.37
C GLN A 196 -27.81 2.34 0.60
N LYS A 197 -27.27 2.84 1.72
CA LYS A 197 -28.00 3.56 2.78
C LYS A 197 -28.98 2.71 3.59
N LYS A 198 -28.99 1.38 3.40
CA LYS A 198 -29.67 0.43 4.28
C LYS A 198 -28.68 -0.09 5.30
N GLU A 199 -29.07 -0.08 6.56
CA GLU A 199 -28.26 -0.51 7.69
C GLU A 199 -28.85 -1.78 8.29
N TYR A 200 -28.00 -2.74 8.60
CA TYR A 200 -28.40 -4.01 9.17
C TYR A 200 -27.53 -4.37 10.37
N SER A 201 -28.15 -4.88 11.43
CA SER A 201 -27.40 -5.50 12.53
C SER A 201 -26.73 -6.80 12.05
N ALA A 202 -25.49 -7.04 12.45
CA ALA A 202 -24.75 -8.25 12.14
C ALA A 202 -24.06 -8.83 13.38
N LYS A 203 -23.86 -10.15 13.36
CA LYS A 203 -23.16 -10.90 14.42
C LYS A 203 -21.96 -11.63 13.86
N VAL A 204 -20.92 -11.73 14.67
CA VAL A 204 -19.77 -12.59 14.37
C VAL A 204 -20.19 -14.04 14.57
N ILE A 205 -20.09 -14.84 13.51
CA ILE A 205 -20.33 -16.29 13.58
C ILE A 205 -19.02 -17.03 13.80
N TYR A 206 -17.95 -16.56 13.17
CA TYR A 206 -16.62 -17.13 13.30
C TYR A 206 -15.56 -16.08 13.00
N ALA A 207 -14.44 -16.11 13.71
CA ALA A 207 -13.29 -15.26 13.43
C ALA A 207 -12.01 -16.06 13.64
N ASP A 208 -11.12 -15.98 12.66
CA ASP A 208 -9.77 -16.54 12.70
C ASP A 208 -8.78 -15.37 12.68
N GLN A 209 -8.16 -15.10 13.83
CA GLN A 209 -7.22 -14.00 14.00
C GLN A 209 -5.89 -14.29 13.28
N ASP A 210 -5.48 -15.55 13.17
CA ASP A 210 -4.23 -15.94 12.54
C ASP A 210 -4.30 -15.69 11.03
N LYS A 211 -5.42 -16.11 10.41
CA LYS A 211 -5.68 -15.89 8.98
C LYS A 211 -6.28 -14.52 8.65
N ASP A 212 -6.57 -13.70 9.67
CA ASP A 212 -7.20 -12.39 9.55
C ASP A 212 -8.50 -12.38 8.73
N LEU A 213 -9.36 -13.39 8.94
CA LEU A 213 -10.67 -13.49 8.30
C LEU A 213 -11.78 -13.77 9.32
N ALA A 214 -12.96 -13.21 9.07
CA ALA A 214 -14.15 -13.46 9.88
C ALA A 214 -15.39 -13.64 9.00
N ILE A 215 -16.32 -14.46 9.49
CA ILE A 215 -17.66 -14.65 8.93
C ILE A 215 -18.66 -13.92 9.82
N LEU A 216 -19.39 -12.99 9.21
CA LEU A 216 -20.53 -12.33 9.84
C LEU A 216 -21.83 -12.90 9.30
N LYS A 217 -22.90 -12.80 10.09
CA LYS A 217 -24.27 -13.04 9.66
C LYS A 217 -25.10 -11.79 9.92
N ILE A 218 -25.78 -11.32 8.89
CA ILE A 218 -26.81 -10.28 9.04
C ILE A 218 -27.97 -10.86 9.85
N ASP A 219 -28.26 -10.26 11.00
CA ASP A 219 -29.32 -10.64 11.93
C ASP A 219 -30.30 -9.47 12.10
N ASP A 220 -30.97 -9.14 11.01
CA ASP A 220 -31.92 -8.03 10.93
C ASP A 220 -33.19 -8.48 10.20
N LYS A 221 -34.36 -8.09 10.71
CA LYS A 221 -35.67 -8.46 10.15
C LYS A 221 -35.91 -7.81 8.78
N ASP A 222 -35.26 -6.69 8.53
CA ASP A 222 -35.40 -5.92 7.28
C ASP A 222 -34.53 -6.50 6.16
N PHE A 223 -33.64 -7.44 6.48
CA PHE A 223 -32.78 -8.10 5.50
C PHE A 223 -33.55 -9.14 4.69
N LYS A 224 -33.57 -8.95 3.37
CA LYS A 224 -34.12 -9.93 2.43
C LYS A 224 -32.98 -10.71 1.80
N SER A 225 -33.12 -12.04 1.77
CA SER A 225 -32.14 -12.90 1.09
C SER A 225 -32.09 -12.59 -0.40
N TYR A 226 -30.90 -12.70 -0.98
CA TYR A 226 -30.68 -12.47 -2.40
C TYR A 226 -31.18 -13.67 -3.22
N GLY A 227 -31.55 -13.46 -4.48
CA GLY A 227 -31.88 -14.57 -5.38
C GLY A 227 -30.63 -15.36 -5.77
N LYS A 228 -29.57 -14.64 -6.15
CA LYS A 228 -28.28 -15.17 -6.58
C LYS A 228 -27.22 -14.07 -6.40
N LEU A 229 -25.98 -14.47 -6.14
CA LEU A 229 -24.84 -13.55 -6.20
C LEU A 229 -24.31 -13.49 -7.65
N PRO A 230 -23.91 -12.30 -8.16
CA PRO A 230 -23.49 -12.14 -9.55
C PRO A 230 -22.07 -12.71 -9.80
N TYR A 231 -21.27 -12.84 -8.75
CA TYR A 231 -19.90 -13.34 -8.80
C TYR A 231 -19.74 -14.75 -8.24
N GLY A 232 -18.65 -15.41 -8.64
CA GLY A 232 -18.17 -16.65 -8.03
C GLY A 232 -16.95 -16.39 -7.13
N ILE A 233 -16.66 -17.31 -6.20
CA ILE A 233 -15.40 -17.32 -5.45
C ILE A 233 -14.49 -18.38 -6.09
N LYS A 234 -13.32 -17.97 -6.58
CA LYS A 234 -12.39 -18.86 -7.28
C LYS A 234 -11.60 -19.70 -6.26
N LYS A 235 -11.49 -21.01 -6.47
CA LYS A 235 -10.61 -21.89 -5.65
C LYS A 235 -9.18 -21.98 -6.18
N GLY A 236 -9.01 -21.74 -7.47
CA GLY A 236 -7.76 -21.88 -8.20
C GLY A 236 -6.75 -20.76 -7.91
N SER A 237 -5.57 -20.89 -8.49
CA SER A 237 -4.56 -19.84 -8.47
C SER A 237 -4.92 -18.67 -9.38
N SER A 238 -4.23 -17.56 -9.13
CA SER A 238 -4.17 -16.38 -10.00
C SER A 238 -2.74 -16.20 -10.49
N ASP A 239 -2.62 -15.59 -11.67
CA ASP A 239 -1.35 -15.46 -12.37
C ASP A 239 -0.75 -14.06 -12.23
N LEU A 240 0.58 -13.98 -12.33
CA LEU A 240 1.29 -12.71 -12.32
C LEU A 240 0.79 -11.84 -13.47
N GLY A 241 0.54 -10.55 -13.19
CA GLY A 241 0.01 -9.61 -14.16
C GLY A 241 -1.49 -9.77 -14.45
N GLU A 242 -2.21 -10.67 -13.76
CA GLU A 242 -3.68 -10.76 -13.88
C GLU A 242 -4.29 -9.42 -13.44
N GLU A 243 -5.07 -8.79 -14.34
CA GLU A 243 -5.83 -7.59 -14.04
C GLU A 243 -6.92 -7.90 -13.01
N LEU A 244 -7.03 -7.01 -12.03
CA LEU A 244 -7.98 -7.12 -10.94
C LEU A 244 -8.64 -5.77 -10.66
N PHE A 245 -9.76 -5.84 -9.97
CA PHE A 245 -10.42 -4.68 -9.41
C PHE A 245 -11.01 -4.99 -8.04
N THR A 246 -11.27 -3.95 -7.27
CA THR A 246 -11.86 -4.04 -5.94
C THR A 246 -12.90 -2.96 -5.77
N MET A 247 -13.88 -3.24 -4.92
CA MET A 247 -14.80 -2.25 -4.39
C MET A 247 -14.84 -2.34 -2.87
N GLY A 248 -14.81 -1.20 -2.21
CA GLY A 248 -14.82 -1.12 -0.75
C GLY A 248 -15.20 0.27 -0.27
N TYR A 249 -15.18 0.45 1.04
CA TYR A 249 -15.63 1.66 1.71
C TYR A 249 -14.48 2.32 2.47
N PRO A 250 -13.54 2.99 1.77
CA PRO A 250 -12.52 3.82 2.42
C PRO A 250 -13.11 5.11 3.02
N ARG A 251 -14.38 5.38 2.69
CA ARG A 251 -15.23 6.46 3.18
C ARG A 251 -16.67 5.94 3.24
N ASN A 252 -17.64 6.77 3.63
CA ASN A 252 -19.07 6.41 3.69
C ASN A 252 -19.73 6.21 2.31
N ASP A 253 -18.94 5.92 1.29
CA ASP A 253 -19.38 5.66 -0.08
C ASP A 253 -18.44 4.65 -0.72
N ILE A 254 -18.97 3.86 -1.66
CA ILE A 254 -18.22 2.80 -2.31
C ILE A 254 -17.16 3.42 -3.24
N VAL A 255 -15.96 2.83 -3.25
CA VAL A 255 -14.86 3.27 -4.09
C VAL A 255 -14.34 2.10 -4.90
N TYR A 256 -14.31 2.29 -6.20
CA TYR A 256 -13.71 1.39 -7.17
C TYR A 256 -12.20 1.65 -7.29
N ASN A 257 -11.40 0.59 -7.25
CA ASN A 257 -9.98 0.63 -7.60
C ASN A 257 -9.64 -0.51 -8.56
N MET A 258 -8.64 -0.28 -9.42
CA MET A 258 -8.15 -1.24 -10.40
C MET A 258 -6.64 -1.42 -10.23
N GLY A 259 -6.14 -2.60 -10.59
CA GLY A 259 -4.72 -2.90 -10.51
C GLY A 259 -4.39 -4.26 -11.08
N TYR A 260 -3.27 -4.82 -10.63
CA TYR A 260 -2.78 -6.12 -11.09
C TYR A 260 -2.14 -6.92 -9.96
N LEU A 261 -2.16 -8.24 -10.10
CA LEU A 261 -1.46 -9.15 -9.21
C LEU A 261 0.06 -9.01 -9.44
N SER A 262 0.76 -8.55 -8.41
CA SER A 262 2.21 -8.27 -8.45
C SER A 262 3.07 -9.45 -7.99
N ALA A 263 2.62 -10.19 -6.98
CA ALA A 263 3.29 -11.41 -6.52
C ALA A 263 2.29 -12.48 -6.05
N ARG A 264 2.67 -13.74 -6.24
CA ARG A 264 1.88 -14.91 -5.81
C ARG A 264 1.96 -15.19 -4.31
N THR A 265 2.85 -14.48 -3.60
CA THR A 265 3.05 -14.54 -2.16
C THR A 265 2.94 -13.13 -1.59
N GLY A 266 2.56 -13.02 -0.32
CA GLY A 266 2.57 -11.75 0.40
C GLY A 266 3.90 -11.46 1.09
N PHE A 267 3.80 -10.68 2.16
CA PHE A 267 4.92 -10.26 2.99
C PHE A 267 5.72 -11.48 3.49
N GLU A 268 7.05 -11.37 3.47
CA GLU A 268 7.98 -12.45 3.88
C GLU A 268 7.72 -13.82 3.25
N GLY A 269 7.13 -13.87 2.05
CA GLY A 269 6.86 -15.12 1.35
C GLY A 269 5.59 -15.85 1.81
N ASP A 270 4.68 -15.18 2.52
CA ASP A 270 3.40 -15.78 2.93
C ASP A 270 2.64 -16.35 1.72
N THR A 271 2.43 -17.66 1.73
CA THR A 271 1.75 -18.38 0.66
C THR A 271 0.22 -18.27 0.74
N ALA A 272 -0.33 -17.75 1.82
CA ALA A 272 -1.76 -17.55 2.02
C ALA A 272 -2.28 -16.23 1.43
N THR A 273 -1.38 -15.31 1.07
CA THR A 273 -1.70 -13.97 0.57
C THR A 273 -1.09 -13.70 -0.81
N PHE A 274 -1.64 -12.72 -1.52
CA PHE A 274 -1.12 -12.13 -2.75
C PHE A 274 -0.57 -10.75 -2.44
N GLN A 275 0.42 -10.32 -3.22
CA GLN A 275 0.80 -8.92 -3.33
C GLN A 275 0.13 -8.29 -4.55
N LEU A 276 -0.52 -7.16 -4.37
CA LEU A 276 -1.24 -6.41 -5.40
C LEU A 276 -0.62 -5.04 -5.59
N SER A 277 -0.68 -4.54 -6.82
CA SER A 277 -0.36 -3.14 -7.14
C SER A 277 -1.66 -2.41 -7.44
N LEU A 278 -2.20 -1.74 -6.42
CA LEU A 278 -3.36 -0.86 -6.49
C LEU A 278 -3.33 0.10 -5.31
N SER A 279 -4.06 1.22 -5.41
CA SER A 279 -4.22 2.14 -4.28
C SER A 279 -5.23 1.57 -3.28
N ALA A 280 -4.80 1.22 -2.07
CA ALA A 280 -5.72 0.91 -0.97
C ALA A 280 -5.54 1.90 0.18
N ASN A 281 -6.67 2.48 0.59
CA ASN A 281 -6.75 3.37 1.74
C ASN A 281 -7.37 2.61 2.93
N PRO A 282 -7.22 3.11 4.18
CA PRO A 282 -7.98 2.62 5.32
C PRO A 282 -9.48 2.52 4.99
N GLY A 283 -10.13 1.41 5.36
CA GLY A 283 -11.54 1.11 5.08
C GLY A 283 -11.77 0.12 3.92
N ASN A 284 -10.78 -0.10 3.06
CA ASN A 284 -10.83 -1.18 2.04
C ASN A 284 -10.61 -2.59 2.64
N SER A 285 -10.12 -2.69 3.88
CA SER A 285 -9.84 -3.95 4.58
C SER A 285 -11.10 -4.79 4.69
N GLY A 286 -11.03 -6.04 4.23
CA GLY A 286 -12.16 -6.97 4.14
C GLY A 286 -12.92 -6.88 2.82
N GLY A 287 -12.54 -5.96 1.92
CA GLY A 287 -13.13 -5.81 0.59
C GLY A 287 -12.74 -6.94 -0.36
N PRO A 288 -13.63 -7.33 -1.29
CA PRO A 288 -13.37 -8.36 -2.27
C PRO A 288 -12.43 -7.89 -3.39
N VAL A 289 -11.50 -8.76 -3.79
CA VAL A 289 -10.65 -8.59 -4.97
C VAL A 289 -11.18 -9.48 -6.09
N PHE A 290 -11.58 -8.88 -7.21
CA PHE A 290 -12.13 -9.55 -8.37
C PHE A 290 -11.12 -9.62 -9.51
N ASN A 291 -11.14 -10.69 -10.28
CA ASN A 291 -10.51 -10.73 -11.60
C ASN A 291 -11.44 -10.16 -12.69
N LYS A 292 -10.95 -10.08 -13.94
CA LYS A 292 -11.74 -9.61 -15.09
C LYS A 292 -13.06 -10.35 -15.36
N ASN A 293 -13.22 -11.57 -14.87
CA ASN A 293 -14.44 -12.36 -15.02
C ASN A 293 -15.47 -12.08 -13.92
N GLY A 294 -15.18 -11.15 -12.99
CA GLY A 294 -15.99 -10.92 -11.79
C GLY A 294 -15.92 -12.09 -10.82
N GLU A 295 -14.83 -12.85 -10.77
CA GLU A 295 -14.61 -13.89 -9.77
C GLU A 295 -13.76 -13.34 -8.63
N ILE A 296 -14.16 -13.60 -7.38
CA ILE A 296 -13.38 -13.24 -6.19
C ILE A 296 -12.16 -14.15 -6.10
N ILE A 297 -10.98 -13.52 -6.14
CA ILE A 297 -9.68 -14.19 -6.01
C ILE A 297 -9.02 -13.91 -4.65
N GLY A 298 -9.51 -12.92 -3.89
CA GLY A 298 -9.00 -12.63 -2.56
C GLY A 298 -9.79 -11.59 -1.79
N VAL A 299 -9.31 -11.28 -0.59
CA VAL A 299 -9.87 -10.31 0.35
C VAL A 299 -8.76 -9.34 0.74
N ILE A 300 -8.93 -8.05 0.51
CA ILE A 300 -7.93 -7.02 0.87
C ILE A 300 -7.64 -7.11 2.37
N SER A 301 -6.37 -7.13 2.75
CA SER A 301 -5.93 -6.97 4.14
C SER A 301 -4.94 -5.82 4.24
N THR A 302 -5.20 -4.92 5.19
CA THR A 302 -4.32 -3.80 5.53
C THR A 302 -3.60 -4.04 6.87
N ARG A 303 -3.51 -5.30 7.30
CA ARG A 303 -2.83 -5.68 8.54
C ARG A 303 -1.34 -5.33 8.46
N GLU A 304 -0.74 -5.59 7.31
CA GLU A 304 0.67 -5.27 7.03
C GLU A 304 0.79 -3.83 6.50
N LYS A 305 1.05 -2.88 7.41
CA LYS A 305 1.18 -1.44 7.10
C LYS A 305 2.61 -1.00 6.72
N GLN A 306 3.58 -1.91 6.72
CA GLN A 306 5.00 -1.54 6.69
C GLN A 306 5.56 -1.20 5.29
N SER A 307 4.80 -1.41 4.22
CA SER A 307 5.24 -1.14 2.85
C SER A 307 4.35 -0.11 2.17
N GLU A 308 4.83 1.13 2.07
CA GLU A 308 4.17 2.16 1.27
C GLU A 308 4.02 1.67 -0.19
N GLY A 309 2.83 1.84 -0.76
CA GLY A 309 2.54 1.49 -2.16
C GLY A 309 2.30 0.00 -2.44
N VAL A 310 2.20 -0.85 -1.42
CA VAL A 310 1.92 -2.29 -1.59
C VAL A 310 0.66 -2.69 -0.84
N VAL A 311 -0.21 -3.46 -1.50
CA VAL A 311 -1.47 -3.95 -0.92
C VAL A 311 -1.45 -5.47 -0.89
N PHE A 312 -1.85 -6.06 0.23
CA PHE A 312 -1.96 -7.51 0.36
C PHE A 312 -3.41 -7.96 0.28
N ALA A 313 -3.63 -9.15 -0.26
CA ALA A 313 -4.94 -9.79 -0.26
C ALA A 313 -4.84 -11.25 0.17
N ILE A 314 -5.67 -11.65 1.13
CA ILE A 314 -5.80 -13.03 1.57
C ILE A 314 -6.48 -13.83 0.45
N LYS A 315 -5.87 -14.93 0.02
CA LYS A 315 -6.37 -15.73 -1.11
C LYS A 315 -7.78 -16.24 -0.83
N SER A 316 -8.65 -16.22 -1.84
CA SER A 316 -10.03 -16.74 -1.75
C SER A 316 -10.12 -18.19 -1.29
N LYS A 317 -9.08 -19.01 -1.52
CA LYS A 317 -8.96 -20.37 -0.98
C LYS A 317 -9.09 -20.42 0.55
N SER A 318 -8.65 -19.37 1.26
CA SER A 318 -8.77 -19.26 2.71
C SER A 318 -10.22 -19.13 3.18
N ILE A 319 -11.12 -18.56 2.37
CA ILE A 319 -12.56 -18.49 2.67
C ILE A 319 -13.16 -19.89 2.77
N TYR A 320 -12.79 -20.79 1.86
CA TYR A 320 -13.24 -22.18 1.92
C TYR A 320 -12.74 -22.90 3.18
N LYS A 321 -11.45 -22.73 3.52
CA LYS A 321 -10.88 -23.29 4.75
C LYS A 321 -11.61 -22.79 6.00
N LEU A 322 -11.89 -21.48 6.05
CA LEU A 322 -12.60 -20.82 7.15
C LEU A 322 -14.01 -21.41 7.34
N ILE A 323 -14.74 -21.65 6.25
CA ILE A 323 -16.07 -22.26 6.29
C ILE A 323 -16.01 -23.74 6.70
N ASP A 324 -15.00 -24.46 6.25
CA ASP A 324 -14.80 -25.86 6.66
C ASP A 324 -14.45 -25.97 8.15
N GLU A 325 -13.65 -25.05 8.68
CA GLU A 325 -13.33 -24.94 10.11
C GLU A 325 -14.56 -24.58 10.94
N LEU A 326 -15.35 -23.59 10.51
CA LEU A 326 -16.62 -23.23 11.13
C LEU A 326 -17.57 -24.45 11.20
N LYS A 327 -17.69 -25.24 10.13
CA LYS A 327 -18.53 -26.46 10.16
C LYS A 327 -18.03 -27.50 11.17
N LYS A 328 -16.72 -27.58 11.41
CA LYS A 328 -16.11 -28.51 12.38
C LYS A 328 -16.26 -28.01 13.82
N SER A 329 -16.02 -26.73 14.07
CA SER A 329 -16.14 -26.14 15.41
C SER A 329 -17.57 -26.19 15.93
N ASP A 330 -18.54 -25.88 15.06
CA ASP A 330 -19.97 -25.97 15.38
C ASP A 330 -20.41 -27.42 15.70
N THR A 331 -19.78 -28.42 15.07
CA THR A 331 -20.03 -29.83 15.40
C THR A 331 -19.52 -30.19 16.81
N THR A 332 -18.45 -29.54 17.27
CA THR A 332 -17.74 -29.89 18.51
C THR A 332 -18.31 -29.18 19.73
N ALA A 333 -18.80 -27.94 19.58
CA ALA A 333 -19.25 -27.11 20.70
C ALA A 333 -20.66 -27.45 21.22
N THR A 334 -21.56 -27.93 20.37
CA THR A 334 -23.00 -28.06 20.73
C THR A 334 -23.53 -29.49 20.66
N GLY A 335 -22.76 -30.45 20.11
CA GLY A 335 -23.26 -31.79 19.76
C GLY A 335 -24.43 -31.79 18.76
N ARG A 336 -24.86 -30.62 18.27
CA ARG A 336 -25.96 -30.35 17.34
C ARG A 336 -25.53 -29.22 16.43
N ILE A 337 -25.13 -29.56 15.22
CA ILE A 337 -24.73 -28.58 14.20
C ILE A 337 -25.87 -27.60 13.98
N ASP A 338 -25.59 -26.30 14.13
CA ASP A 338 -26.55 -25.27 13.75
C ASP A 338 -26.84 -25.47 12.25
N THR A 339 -28.06 -25.89 11.94
CA THR A 339 -28.50 -26.20 10.58
C THR A 339 -28.31 -25.04 9.62
N VAL A 340 -28.17 -23.82 10.15
CA VAL A 340 -27.92 -22.59 9.43
C VAL A 340 -26.50 -22.55 8.83
N VAL A 341 -25.47 -22.98 9.58
CA VAL A 341 -24.06 -23.01 9.15
C VAL A 341 -23.81 -24.07 8.06
N ARG A 342 -24.42 -25.25 8.19
CA ARG A 342 -24.32 -26.32 7.17
C ARG A 342 -24.86 -25.90 5.80
N LYS A 343 -25.74 -24.90 5.77
CA LYS A 343 -26.42 -24.45 4.55
C LYS A 343 -25.68 -23.33 3.82
N ILE A 344 -24.52 -22.87 4.26
CA ILE A 344 -23.73 -21.86 3.53
C ILE A 344 -23.38 -22.41 2.14
N ARG A 345 -23.87 -21.74 1.09
CA ARG A 345 -23.63 -22.09 -0.32
C ARG A 345 -22.82 -20.99 -1.01
N ILE A 346 -21.53 -21.25 -1.15
CA ILE A 346 -20.61 -20.34 -1.83
C ILE A 346 -20.88 -20.37 -3.35
N PRO A 347 -21.02 -19.22 -4.02
CA PRO A 347 -21.18 -19.20 -5.47
C PRO A 347 -19.87 -19.67 -6.14
N ALA A 348 -19.96 -20.69 -6.99
CA ALA A 348 -18.79 -21.25 -7.68
C ALA A 348 -18.52 -20.60 -9.05
N SER A 349 -19.53 -20.00 -9.67
CA SER A 349 -19.47 -19.43 -11.02
C SER A 349 -19.88 -17.97 -11.00
N SER A 350 -19.20 -17.16 -11.79
CA SER A 350 -19.59 -15.77 -12.06
C SER A 350 -20.52 -15.68 -13.26
N SER A 351 -21.61 -14.90 -13.16
CA SER A 351 -22.41 -14.48 -14.33
C SER A 351 -21.84 -13.24 -15.02
N LEU A 352 -20.79 -12.64 -14.46
CA LEU A 352 -20.18 -11.40 -14.95
C LEU A 352 -19.10 -11.63 -16.02
N LYS A 353 -18.84 -12.88 -16.40
CA LYS A 353 -17.82 -13.21 -17.41
C LYS A 353 -18.21 -12.60 -18.76
N GLY A 354 -17.39 -11.70 -19.28
CA GLY A 354 -17.61 -11.02 -20.56
C GLY A 354 -18.60 -9.85 -20.49
N VAL A 355 -19.10 -9.52 -19.30
CA VAL A 355 -19.94 -8.33 -19.06
C VAL A 355 -19.05 -7.09 -18.96
N ASP A 356 -19.52 -5.95 -19.47
CA ASP A 356 -18.79 -4.67 -19.38
C ASP A 356 -18.55 -4.23 -17.93
N ARG A 357 -17.42 -3.57 -17.67
CA ARG A 357 -16.99 -3.19 -16.32
C ARG A 357 -18.06 -2.37 -15.58
N GLN A 358 -18.72 -1.40 -16.22
CA GLN A 358 -19.73 -0.59 -15.53
C GLN A 358 -20.91 -1.43 -15.06
N GLN A 359 -21.35 -2.38 -15.89
CA GLN A 359 -22.42 -3.30 -15.52
C GLN A 359 -21.98 -4.30 -14.44
N GLN A 360 -20.72 -4.77 -14.49
CA GLN A 360 -20.18 -5.59 -13.41
C GLN A 360 -20.24 -4.84 -12.07
N LEU A 361 -19.82 -3.58 -12.03
CA LEU A 361 -19.82 -2.78 -10.81
C LEU A 361 -21.24 -2.58 -10.27
N ALA A 362 -22.21 -2.27 -11.14
CA ALA A 362 -23.60 -2.10 -10.75
C ALA A 362 -24.20 -3.35 -10.09
N GLU A 363 -23.91 -4.55 -10.61
CA GLU A 363 -24.40 -5.80 -10.01
C GLU A 363 -23.67 -6.16 -8.71
N ILE A 364 -22.37 -5.87 -8.62
CA ILE A 364 -21.56 -6.21 -7.44
C ILE A 364 -21.84 -5.26 -6.27
N GLU A 365 -22.14 -3.98 -6.53
CA GLU A 365 -22.31 -2.94 -5.51
C GLU A 365 -23.35 -3.33 -4.45
N ASP A 366 -24.45 -3.97 -4.84
CA ASP A 366 -25.49 -4.50 -3.96
C ASP A 366 -25.01 -5.60 -2.98
N CYS A 367 -23.81 -6.13 -3.18
CA CYS A 367 -23.28 -7.27 -2.45
C CYS A 367 -22.05 -6.92 -1.58
N VAL A 368 -21.60 -5.66 -1.58
CA VAL A 368 -20.47 -5.15 -0.77
C VAL A 368 -21.01 -4.22 0.31
N PHE A 369 -20.50 -4.32 1.52
CA PHE A 369 -21.03 -3.64 2.70
C PHE A 369 -19.92 -2.86 3.41
N LEU A 370 -20.24 -1.66 3.88
CA LEU A 370 -19.46 -0.96 4.89
C LEU A 370 -19.71 -1.64 6.24
N VAL A 371 -18.65 -1.94 6.97
CA VAL A 371 -18.73 -2.51 8.32
C VAL A 371 -18.40 -1.42 9.32
N ASN A 372 -19.35 -1.09 10.20
CA ASN A 372 -19.14 -0.20 11.33
C ASN A 372 -19.08 -1.00 12.62
N VAL A 373 -18.04 -0.74 13.42
CA VAL A 373 -17.81 -1.42 14.69
C VAL A 373 -17.94 -0.44 15.84
N TYR A 374 -18.76 -0.82 16.81
CA TYR A 374 -19.07 -0.03 17.98
C TYR A 374 -18.54 -0.71 19.25
N LYS A 375 -18.04 0.11 20.19
CA LYS A 375 -17.49 -0.31 21.48
C LYS A 375 -17.98 0.64 22.59
N LYS A 376 -18.14 0.16 23.82
CA LYS A 376 -18.36 1.02 25.00
C LYS A 376 -17.11 1.81 25.39
#